data_AF-A0A0B0SA08-F1
#
_entry.id   AF-A0A0B0SA08-F1
#
_cell.length_a   1.000
_cell.length_b   1.000
_cell.length_c   1.000
_cell.angle_alpha   90.00
_cell.angle_beta   90.00
_cell.angle_gamma   90.00
#
_symmetry.space_group_name_H-M   'P 1'
#
loop_
_entity.id
_entity.type
_entity.pdbx_description
1 polymer ?
#
loop_
_entity_poly.entity_id
_entity_poly.type
_entity_poly.pdbx_seq_one_letter_code
_entity_poly.pdbx_strand_id
1 'polypeptide(L)'
;MRREEARHLLEAAQASQREVRLRVALLGGWYLVLWGGVWALGYLLLALRPAWAGPFFALTAPLATLLTFYLGFRQGEAVRSEGGLLTFALWGLLTLFYLLHWAFLLPPRGLEGQSFLVSLVAFGLALTGALWKARELFLGGLGLFLLALLLYRLFPEGWPWGMALVGLFALLLGARLVWRWTP
;
A
#
# COMPACT_ATOMS: atom_id res chain seq x y z
N MET A 1 28.19 13.24 33.14
CA MET A 1 27.24 12.98 32.04
C MET A 1 26.03 13.87 32.23
N ARG A 2 26.04 15.09 31.67
CA ARG A 2 25.19 16.18 32.17
C ARG A 2 24.65 17.02 31.02
N ARG A 3 23.36 16.89 30.72
CA ARG A 3 22.53 17.69 29.79
C ARG A 3 22.94 17.78 28.32
N GLU A 4 24.21 17.97 27.98
CA GLU A 4 24.66 18.11 26.59
C GLU A 4 24.61 16.77 25.84
N GLU A 5 25.10 15.68 26.44
CA GLU A 5 24.94 14.32 25.88
C GLU A 5 23.45 13.95 25.73
N ALA A 6 22.61 14.32 26.70
CA ALA A 6 21.18 14.05 26.64
C ALA A 6 20.49 14.86 25.52
N ARG A 7 20.88 16.13 25.31
CA ARG A 7 20.38 16.94 24.19
C ARG A 7 20.85 16.40 22.85
N HIS A 8 22.12 16.03 22.74
CA HIS A 8 22.68 15.48 21.51
C HIS A 8 22.03 14.13 21.14
N LEU A 9 21.76 13.27 22.13
CA LEU A 9 21.00 12.04 21.93
C LEU A 9 19.54 12.30 21.54
N LEU A 10 18.91 13.33 22.11
CA LEU A 10 17.54 13.70 21.80
C LEU A 10 17.40 14.32 20.39
N GLU A 11 18.35 15.16 19.99
CA GLU A 11 18.44 15.74 18.65
C GLU A 11 18.74 14.66 17.60
N ALA A 12 19.68 13.74 17.88
CA ALA A 12 19.94 12.59 17.03
C ALA A 12 18.71 11.67 16.90
N ALA A 13 17.99 11.44 17.99
CA ALA A 13 16.74 10.66 17.97
C ALA A 13 15.63 11.38 17.19
N GLN A 14 15.51 12.71 17.30
CA GLN A 14 14.55 13.50 16.54
C GLN A 14 14.89 13.58 15.05
N ALA A 15 16.17 13.73 14.70
CA ALA A 15 16.65 13.71 13.32
C ALA A 15 16.41 12.34 12.69
N SER A 16 16.74 11.26 13.40
CA SER A 16 16.44 9.89 12.99
C SER A 16 14.93 9.67 12.82
N GLN A 17 14.09 10.14 13.74
CA GLN A 17 12.64 10.05 13.59
C GLN A 17 12.10 10.86 12.41
N ARG A 18 12.67 12.04 12.12
CA ARG A 18 12.28 12.87 10.96
C ARG A 18 12.67 12.17 9.67
N GLU A 19 13.87 11.62 9.60
CA GLU A 19 14.34 10.86 8.44
C GLU A 19 13.51 9.59 8.21
N VAL A 20 13.17 8.87 9.28
CA VAL A 20 12.29 7.69 9.23
C VAL A 20 10.90 8.08 8.75
N ARG A 21 10.31 9.16 9.28
CA ARG A 21 9.00 9.66 8.80
C ARG A 21 9.05 10.09 7.35
N LEU A 22 10.13 10.75 6.91
CA LEU A 22 10.33 11.18 5.53
C LEU A 22 10.44 9.98 4.58
N ARG A 23 11.21 8.95 4.96
CA ARG A 23 11.34 7.70 4.20
C ARG A 23 10.03 6.91 4.17
N VAL A 24 9.33 6.81 5.30
CA VAL A 24 7.99 6.19 5.38
C VAL A 24 6.99 6.94 4.50
N ALA A 25 7.02 8.29 4.50
CA ALA A 25 6.14 9.10 3.67
C ALA A 25 6.46 8.99 2.17
N LEU A 26 7.75 8.97 1.80
CA LEU A 26 8.21 8.78 0.42
C LEU A 26 7.87 7.38 -0.11
N LEU A 27 8.14 6.34 0.68
CA LEU A 27 7.78 4.96 0.32
C LEU A 27 6.26 4.79 0.27
N GLY A 28 5.53 5.33 1.25
CA GLY A 28 4.06 5.39 1.25
C GLY A 28 3.51 6.07 -0.01
N GLY A 29 4.13 7.17 -0.44
CA GLY A 29 3.82 7.84 -1.71
C GLY A 29 4.02 6.93 -2.91
N TRP A 30 5.16 6.24 -3.01
CA TRP A 30 5.43 5.31 -4.10
C TRP A 30 4.51 4.09 -4.12
N TYR A 31 4.16 3.53 -2.96
CA TYR A 31 3.16 2.47 -2.86
C TYR A 31 1.80 2.91 -3.40
N LEU A 32 1.37 4.12 -3.04
CA LEU A 32 0.11 4.69 -3.51
C LEU A 32 0.14 5.01 -5.00
N VAL A 33 1.27 5.48 -5.54
CA VAL A 33 1.44 5.66 -6.99
C VAL A 33 1.33 4.33 -7.73
N LEU A 34 2.07 3.33 -7.27
CA LEU A 34 2.13 2.00 -7.90
C LEU A 34 0.75 1.33 -7.90
N TRP A 35 0.18 1.10 -6.72
CA TRP A 35 -1.11 0.42 -6.60
C TRP A 35 -2.28 1.28 -7.06
N GLY A 36 -2.20 2.60 -6.87
CA GLY A 36 -3.18 3.54 -7.42
C GLY A 36 -3.25 3.48 -8.93
N GLY A 37 -2.11 3.48 -9.62
CA GLY A 37 -2.04 3.31 -11.08
C GLY A 37 -2.57 1.95 -11.55
N VAL A 38 -2.16 0.87 -10.89
CA VAL A 38 -2.64 -0.49 -11.20
C VAL A 38 -4.15 -0.61 -11.02
N TRP A 39 -4.70 -0.07 -9.94
CA TRP A 39 -6.14 -0.11 -9.69
C TRP A 39 -6.92 0.82 -10.62
N ALA A 40 -6.47 2.06 -10.80
CA ALA A 40 -7.12 3.02 -11.69
C ALA A 40 -7.28 2.43 -13.09
N LEU A 41 -6.16 1.97 -13.66
CA LEU A 41 -6.16 1.45 -15.02
C LEU A 41 -6.81 0.07 -15.10
N GLY A 42 -6.51 -0.83 -14.16
CA GLY A 42 -7.03 -2.20 -14.18
C GLY A 42 -8.54 -2.27 -14.01
N TYR A 43 -9.12 -1.49 -13.09
CA TYR A 43 -10.56 -1.47 -12.89
C TYR A 43 -11.30 -0.62 -13.95
N LEU A 44 -10.66 0.41 -14.52
CA LEU A 44 -11.20 1.10 -15.69
C LEU A 44 -11.25 0.18 -16.92
N LEU A 45 -10.20 -0.62 -17.14
CA LEU A 45 -10.21 -1.68 -18.16
C LEU A 45 -11.30 -2.70 -17.89
N LEU A 46 -11.49 -3.10 -16.63
CA LEU A 46 -12.57 -4.03 -16.26
C LEU A 46 -13.96 -3.45 -16.57
N ALA A 47 -14.15 -2.14 -16.39
CA ALA A 47 -15.41 -1.46 -16.67
C ALA A 47 -15.68 -1.26 -18.17
N LEU A 48 -14.65 -0.91 -18.95
CA LEU A 48 -14.79 -0.48 -20.34
C LEU A 48 -14.49 -1.59 -21.37
N ARG A 49 -13.52 -2.44 -21.07
CA ARG A 49 -12.95 -3.46 -21.96
C ARG A 49 -12.55 -4.73 -21.17
N PRO A 50 -13.52 -5.50 -20.63
CA PRO A 50 -13.26 -6.60 -19.70
C PRO A 50 -12.27 -7.65 -20.21
N ALA A 51 -12.24 -7.88 -21.53
CA ALA A 51 -11.32 -8.81 -22.19
C ALA A 51 -9.84 -8.51 -21.93
N TRP A 52 -9.49 -7.25 -21.70
CA TRP A 52 -8.11 -6.80 -21.46
C TRP A 52 -7.75 -6.72 -19.98
N ALA A 53 -8.74 -6.69 -19.08
CA ALA A 53 -8.52 -6.57 -17.64
C ALA A 53 -7.82 -7.80 -17.05
N GLY A 54 -8.23 -9.00 -17.47
CA GLY A 54 -7.62 -10.26 -17.03
C GLY A 54 -6.12 -10.33 -17.34
N PRO A 55 -5.70 -10.18 -18.61
CA PRO A 55 -4.28 -10.13 -18.98
C PRO A 55 -3.51 -9.00 -18.29
N PHE A 56 -4.13 -7.82 -18.14
CA PHE A 56 -3.51 -6.70 -17.43
C PHE A 56 -3.16 -7.08 -15.99
N PHE A 57 -4.14 -7.54 -15.19
CA PHE A 57 -3.89 -7.92 -13.80
C PHE A 57 -2.95 -9.11 -13.68
N ALA A 58 -3.01 -10.07 -14.60
CA ALA A 58 -2.10 -11.21 -14.61
C ALA A 58 -0.62 -10.79 -14.73
N LEU A 59 -0.34 -9.66 -15.40
CA LEU A 59 0.99 -9.11 -15.53
C LEU A 59 1.32 -8.09 -14.43
N THR A 60 0.45 -7.11 -14.21
CA THR A 60 0.75 -5.96 -13.36
C THR A 60 0.67 -6.29 -11.88
N ALA A 61 -0.20 -7.20 -11.45
CA ALA A 61 -0.31 -7.52 -10.02
C ALA A 61 0.92 -8.26 -9.48
N PRO A 62 1.50 -9.28 -10.17
CA PRO A 62 2.79 -9.85 -9.76
C PRO A 62 3.93 -8.83 -9.74
N LEU A 63 4.04 -7.99 -10.78
CA LEU A 63 5.09 -6.96 -10.85
C LEU A 63 4.94 -5.92 -9.74
N ALA A 64 3.73 -5.45 -9.48
CA ALA A 64 3.45 -4.50 -8.41
C ALA A 64 3.72 -5.11 -7.03
N THR A 65 3.39 -6.39 -6.83
CA THR A 65 3.73 -7.12 -5.60
C THR A 65 5.25 -7.25 -5.41
N LEU A 66 6.00 -7.65 -6.45
CA LEU A 66 7.46 -7.74 -6.38
C LEU A 66 8.12 -6.38 -6.11
N LEU A 67 7.64 -5.33 -6.76
CA LEU A 67 8.12 -3.97 -6.53
C LEU A 67 7.76 -3.50 -5.11
N THR A 68 6.57 -3.86 -4.62
CA THR A 68 6.13 -3.55 -3.25
C THR A 68 7.05 -4.21 -2.21
N PHE A 69 7.39 -5.48 -2.44
CA PHE A 69 8.33 -6.22 -1.62
C PHE A 69 9.73 -5.59 -1.66
N TYR A 70 10.23 -5.23 -2.84
CA TYR A 70 11.53 -4.56 -2.99
C TYR A 70 11.57 -3.23 -2.23
N LEU A 71 10.53 -2.41 -2.34
CA LEU A 71 10.40 -1.15 -1.59
C LEU A 71 10.39 -1.41 -0.07
N GLY A 72 9.71 -2.48 0.37
CA GLY A 72 9.62 -2.86 1.79
C GLY A 72 10.94 -3.39 2.33
N PHE A 73 11.68 -4.15 1.51
CA PHE A 73 13.03 -4.61 1.81
C PHE A 73 13.99 -3.44 1.99
N ARG A 74 14.01 -2.49 1.04
CA ARG A 74 14.83 -1.27 1.17
C ARG A 74 14.48 -0.47 2.42
N GLN A 75 13.21 -0.45 2.80
CA GLN A 75 12.75 0.20 4.04
C GLN A 75 13.29 -0.50 5.29
N GLY A 76 13.21 -1.83 5.33
CA GLY A 76 13.74 -2.64 6.43
C GLY A 76 15.24 -2.43 6.65
N GLU A 77 16.03 -2.47 5.57
CA GLU A 77 17.48 -2.22 5.61
C GLU A 77 17.83 -0.79 6.06
N ALA A 78 17.03 0.19 5.63
CA ALA A 78 17.27 1.61 5.89
C ALA A 78 16.96 2.03 7.33
N VAL A 79 15.86 1.51 7.91
CA VAL A 79 15.37 1.99 9.20
C VAL A 79 15.98 1.21 10.37
N ARG A 80 16.51 -0.01 10.15
CA ARG A 80 17.18 -0.89 11.14
C ARG A 80 16.56 -0.85 12.54
N SER A 81 15.23 -0.74 12.61
CA SER A 81 14.46 -0.70 13.85
C SER A 81 13.46 -1.83 13.87
N GLU A 82 12.96 -2.18 15.06
CA GLU A 82 11.95 -3.21 15.24
C GLU A 82 10.70 -2.95 14.39
N GLY A 83 10.22 -1.70 14.32
CA GLY A 83 9.10 -1.32 13.45
C GLY A 83 9.40 -1.50 11.97
N GLY A 84 10.64 -1.25 11.54
CA GLY A 84 11.12 -1.51 10.18
C GLY A 84 11.10 -3.00 9.82
N LEU A 85 11.61 -3.85 10.73
CA LEU A 85 11.63 -5.30 10.57
C LEU A 85 10.21 -5.89 10.55
N LEU A 86 9.32 -5.42 11.43
CA LEU A 86 7.92 -5.85 11.47
C LEU A 86 7.17 -5.43 10.20
N THR A 87 7.45 -4.23 9.67
CA THR A 87 6.86 -3.77 8.41
C THR A 87 7.35 -4.62 7.23
N PHE A 88 8.65 -4.89 7.17
CA PHE A 88 9.21 -5.79 6.16
C PHE A 88 8.58 -7.20 6.25
N ALA A 89 8.49 -7.77 7.45
CA ALA A 89 7.88 -9.08 7.67
C ALA A 89 6.40 -9.09 7.25
N LEU A 90 5.63 -8.06 7.59
CA LEU A 90 4.23 -7.92 7.18
C LEU A 90 4.10 -7.93 5.65
N TRP A 91 4.81 -7.05 4.95
CA TRP A 91 4.73 -6.97 3.49
C TRP A 91 5.32 -8.20 2.80
N GLY A 92 6.34 -8.81 3.38
CA GLY A 92 6.90 -10.09 2.94
C GLY A 92 5.88 -11.23 3.04
N LEU A 93 5.17 -11.34 4.17
CA LEU A 93 4.10 -12.33 4.36
C LEU A 93 2.94 -12.09 3.40
N LEU A 94 2.49 -10.84 3.22
CA LEU A 94 1.43 -10.51 2.27
C LEU A 94 1.84 -10.85 0.82
N THR A 95 3.08 -10.57 0.47
CA THR A 95 3.65 -10.91 -0.85
C THR A 95 3.74 -12.43 -1.04
N LEU A 96 4.23 -13.16 -0.03
CA LEU A 96 4.32 -14.61 -0.08
C LEU A 96 2.95 -15.25 -0.17
N PHE A 97 1.97 -14.75 0.60
CA PHE A 97 0.59 -15.19 0.53
C PHE A 97 0.01 -14.95 -0.87
N TYR A 98 0.22 -13.78 -1.47
CA TYR A 98 -0.17 -13.50 -2.85
C TYR A 98 0.48 -14.47 -3.85
N LEU A 99 1.80 -14.68 -3.78
CA LEU A 99 2.51 -15.52 -4.75
C LEU A 99 2.17 -17.01 -4.61
N LEU A 100 2.05 -17.52 -3.39
CA LEU A 100 1.81 -18.95 -3.13
C LEU A 100 0.33 -19.33 -3.28
N HIS A 101 -0.58 -18.48 -2.80
CA HIS A 101 -2.00 -18.81 -2.77
C HIS A 101 -2.79 -18.13 -3.90
N TRP A 102 -2.44 -16.90 -4.27
CA TRP A 102 -3.28 -16.13 -5.19
C TRP A 102 -2.94 -16.36 -6.67
N ALA A 103 -1.66 -16.43 -7.01
CA ALA A 103 -1.22 -16.61 -8.40
C ALA A 103 -1.68 -17.97 -8.98
N PHE A 104 -1.83 -19.00 -8.13
CA PHE A 104 -2.07 -20.38 -8.57
C PHE A 104 -3.38 -20.99 -8.07
N LEU A 105 -3.86 -20.65 -6.85
CA LEU A 105 -5.00 -21.34 -6.22
C LEU A 105 -6.29 -20.50 -6.20
N LEU A 106 -6.21 -19.17 -6.12
CA LEU A 106 -7.36 -18.25 -6.05
C LEU A 106 -7.15 -17.03 -6.96
N PRO A 107 -7.15 -17.18 -8.30
CA PRO A 107 -7.05 -16.03 -9.19
C PRO A 107 -8.29 -15.13 -9.00
N PRO A 108 -8.15 -13.78 -9.01
CA PRO A 108 -9.23 -12.82 -8.72
C PRO A 108 -10.18 -12.68 -9.92
N ARG A 109 -10.69 -13.81 -10.43
CA ARG A 109 -11.50 -13.87 -11.65
C ARG A 109 -12.91 -13.35 -11.44
N GLY A 110 -13.35 -13.17 -10.20
CA GLY A 110 -14.66 -12.63 -9.82
C GLY A 110 -14.57 -11.51 -8.78
N LEU A 111 -15.70 -10.82 -8.58
CA LEU A 111 -15.85 -9.68 -7.66
C LEU A 111 -15.45 -10.03 -6.21
N GLU A 112 -15.78 -11.24 -5.75
CA GLU A 112 -15.38 -11.75 -4.43
C GLU A 112 -13.87 -11.74 -4.23
N GLY A 113 -13.13 -12.30 -5.20
CA GLY A 113 -11.68 -12.35 -5.16
C GLY A 113 -11.06 -10.95 -5.22
N GLN A 114 -11.61 -10.07 -6.06
CA GLN A 114 -11.14 -8.69 -6.17
C GLN A 114 -11.39 -7.90 -4.88
N SER A 115 -12.57 -8.05 -4.27
CA SER A 115 -12.93 -7.43 -2.99
C SER A 115 -12.05 -7.91 -1.85
N PHE A 116 -11.76 -9.21 -1.80
CA PHE A 116 -10.83 -9.78 -0.84
C PHE A 116 -9.40 -9.24 -1.01
N LEU A 117 -8.90 -9.15 -2.24
CA LEU A 117 -7.56 -8.62 -2.53
C LEU A 117 -7.43 -7.16 -2.06
N VAL A 118 -8.42 -6.32 -2.38
CA VAL A 118 -8.46 -4.92 -1.92
C VAL A 118 -8.49 -4.86 -0.40
N SER A 119 -9.27 -5.73 0.24
CA SER A 119 -9.37 -5.82 1.70
C SER A 119 -8.04 -6.21 2.35
N LEU A 120 -7.29 -7.12 1.74
CA LEU A 120 -5.98 -7.56 2.21
C LEU A 120 -4.95 -6.41 2.15
N VAL A 121 -4.93 -5.65 1.05
CA VAL A 121 -4.08 -4.46 0.92
C VAL A 121 -4.48 -3.38 1.91
N ALA A 122 -5.78 -3.13 2.08
CA ALA A 122 -6.32 -2.18 3.04
C ALA A 122 -5.91 -2.54 4.48
N PHE A 123 -5.94 -3.82 4.82
CA PHE A 123 -5.46 -4.34 6.10
C PHE A 123 -3.95 -4.14 6.29
N GLY A 124 -3.13 -4.45 5.27
CA GLY A 124 -1.69 -4.21 5.30
C GLY A 124 -1.34 -2.73 5.53
N LEU A 125 -2.06 -1.81 4.89
CA LEU A 125 -1.93 -0.38 5.09
C LEU A 125 -2.32 0.02 6.52
N ALA A 126 -3.46 -0.45 7.02
CA ALA A 126 -3.94 -0.14 8.36
C ALA A 126 -2.94 -0.60 9.43
N LEU A 127 -2.45 -1.85 9.34
CA LEU A 127 -1.46 -2.38 10.26
C LEU A 127 -0.13 -1.62 10.19
N THR A 128 0.33 -1.26 8.99
CA THR A 128 1.50 -0.39 8.84
C THR A 128 1.27 0.94 9.56
N GLY A 129 0.09 1.54 9.39
CA GLY A 129 -0.28 2.76 10.12
C GLY A 129 -0.25 2.60 11.64
N ALA A 130 -0.72 1.46 12.15
CA ALA A 130 -0.68 1.15 13.59
C ALA A 130 0.76 0.97 14.10
N LEU A 131 1.60 0.21 13.39
CA LEU A 131 3.01 -0.05 13.74
C LEU A 131 3.82 1.25 13.85
N TRP A 132 3.58 2.20 12.93
CA TRP A 132 4.30 3.48 12.89
C TRP A 132 3.60 4.62 13.65
N LYS A 133 2.46 4.34 14.30
CA LYS A 133 1.58 5.38 14.90
C LYS A 133 1.21 6.48 13.91
N ALA A 134 1.12 6.13 12.62
CA ALA A 134 0.75 7.02 11.53
C ALA A 134 -0.77 6.97 11.34
N ARG A 135 -1.47 7.87 12.04
CA ARG A 135 -2.95 7.92 12.05
C ARG A 135 -3.56 8.02 10.66
N GLU A 136 -2.96 8.79 9.77
CA GLU A 136 -3.43 8.96 8.39
C GLU A 136 -3.41 7.64 7.61
N LEU A 137 -2.34 6.85 7.75
CA LEU A 137 -2.19 5.57 7.09
C LEU A 137 -3.15 4.52 7.68
N PHE A 138 -3.32 4.54 9.00
CA PHE A 138 -4.27 3.67 9.70
C PHE A 138 -5.71 3.95 9.22
N LEU A 139 -6.13 5.21 9.25
CA LEU A 139 -7.47 5.62 8.82
C LEU A 139 -7.68 5.41 7.32
N GLY A 140 -6.64 5.63 6.51
CA GLY A 140 -6.67 5.35 5.08
C GLY A 140 -6.91 3.88 4.77
N GLY A 141 -6.20 2.98 5.45
CA GLY A 141 -6.42 1.53 5.32
C GLY A 141 -7.82 1.12 5.77
N LEU A 142 -8.29 1.60 6.94
CA LEU A 142 -9.64 1.29 7.43
C LEU A 142 -10.73 1.84 6.49
N GLY A 143 -10.57 3.08 6.02
CA GLY A 143 -11.50 3.71 5.09
C GLY A 143 -11.56 2.97 3.76
N LEU A 144 -10.42 2.54 3.22
CA LEU A 144 -10.35 1.73 2.01
C LEU A 144 -11.07 0.38 2.19
N PHE A 145 -10.85 -0.29 3.33
CA PHE A 145 -11.54 -1.54 3.66
C PHE A 145 -13.06 -1.36 3.73
N LEU A 146 -13.54 -0.33 4.43
CA LEU A 146 -14.97 -0.03 4.55
C LEU A 146 -15.57 0.33 3.19
N LEU A 147 -14.90 1.17 2.41
CA LEU A 147 -15.35 1.58 1.08
C LEU A 147 -15.45 0.37 0.15
N ALA A 148 -14.43 -0.49 0.14
CA ALA A 148 -14.47 -1.76 -0.55
C ALA A 148 -15.68 -2.56 -0.07
N LEU A 149 -15.80 -2.90 1.21
CA LEU A 149 -16.93 -3.69 1.71
C LEU A 149 -18.31 -3.12 1.31
N LEU A 150 -18.49 -1.81 1.38
CA LEU A 150 -19.73 -1.13 1.01
C LEU A 150 -20.01 -1.21 -0.50
N LEU A 151 -19.03 -0.94 -1.35
CA LEU A 151 -19.18 -1.07 -2.80
C LEU A 151 -19.54 -2.51 -3.18
N TYR A 152 -18.91 -3.49 -2.54
CA TYR A 152 -19.15 -4.91 -2.80
C TYR A 152 -20.58 -5.32 -2.42
N ARG A 153 -21.05 -4.87 -1.25
CA ARG A 153 -22.35 -5.26 -0.71
C ARG A 153 -23.52 -4.50 -1.32
N LEU A 154 -23.35 -3.20 -1.60
CA LEU A 154 -24.45 -2.31 -1.97
C LEU A 154 -24.48 -2.00 -3.47
N PHE A 155 -23.33 -2.00 -4.16
CA PHE A 155 -23.22 -1.60 -5.55
C PHE A 155 -22.26 -2.51 -6.35
N PRO A 156 -22.53 -3.84 -6.42
CA PRO A 156 -21.63 -4.79 -7.06
C PRO A 156 -21.38 -4.48 -8.55
N GLU A 157 -22.37 -3.97 -9.27
CA GLU A 157 -22.21 -3.53 -10.67
C GLU A 157 -21.36 -2.25 -10.81
N GLY A 158 -21.39 -1.39 -9.79
CA GLY A 158 -20.59 -0.16 -9.73
C GLY A 158 -19.16 -0.39 -9.21
N TRP A 159 -18.84 -1.59 -8.76
CA TRP A 159 -17.54 -1.94 -8.18
C TRP A 159 -16.33 -1.52 -9.04
N PRO A 160 -16.29 -1.83 -10.36
CA PRO A 160 -15.13 -1.48 -11.17
C PRO A 160 -14.92 0.04 -11.25
N TRP A 161 -15.99 0.80 -11.37
CA TRP A 161 -15.93 2.27 -11.39
C TRP A 161 -15.48 2.84 -10.05
N GLY A 162 -16.04 2.34 -8.94
CA GLY A 162 -15.65 2.75 -7.60
C GLY A 162 -14.18 2.48 -7.33
N MET A 163 -13.68 1.29 -7.66
CA MET A 163 -12.28 0.93 -7.46
C MET A 163 -11.32 1.66 -8.42
N ALA A 164 -11.77 2.00 -9.63
CA ALA A 164 -10.98 2.84 -10.54
C ALA A 164 -10.79 4.26 -9.97
N LEU A 165 -11.85 4.85 -9.40
CA LEU A 165 -11.80 6.16 -8.74
C LEU A 165 -10.90 6.14 -7.49
N VAL A 166 -11.00 5.08 -6.68
CA VAL A 166 -10.12 4.86 -5.54
C VAL A 166 -8.65 4.77 -5.98
N GLY A 167 -8.38 4.01 -7.05
CA GLY A 167 -7.05 3.92 -7.64
C GLY A 167 -6.53 5.29 -8.10
N LEU A 168 -7.37 6.06 -8.80
CA LEU A 168 -7.00 7.39 -9.28
C LEU A 168 -6.71 8.35 -8.12
N PHE A 169 -7.54 8.32 -7.07
CA PHE A 169 -7.31 9.11 -5.87
C PHE A 169 -6.00 8.73 -5.18
N ALA A 170 -5.73 7.44 -5.01
CA ALA A 170 -4.49 6.94 -4.45
C ALA A 170 -3.28 7.37 -5.29
N LEU A 171 -3.38 7.30 -6.62
CA LEU A 171 -2.34 7.76 -7.55
C LEU A 171 -2.04 9.26 -7.37
N LEU A 172 -3.07 10.11 -7.34
CA LEU A 172 -2.91 11.56 -7.18
C LEU A 172 -2.35 11.92 -5.81
N LEU A 173 -2.84 11.27 -4.74
CA LEU A 173 -2.33 11.46 -3.39
C LEU A 173 -0.87 11.01 -3.29
N GLY A 174 -0.55 9.84 -3.83
CA GLY A 174 0.80 9.30 -3.89
C GLY A 174 1.75 10.24 -4.65
N ALA A 175 1.34 10.72 -5.83
CA ALA A 175 2.12 11.66 -6.62
C ALA A 175 2.37 12.98 -5.87
N ARG A 176 1.35 13.51 -5.19
CA ARG A 176 1.49 14.70 -4.34
C ARG A 176 2.44 14.47 -3.17
N LEU A 177 2.39 13.29 -2.54
CA LEU A 177 3.30 12.94 -1.44
C LEU A 177 4.72 12.81 -1.96
N VAL A 178 4.95 12.08 -3.05
CA VAL A 178 6.27 11.99 -3.67
C VAL A 178 6.78 13.39 -4.00
N TRP A 179 6.00 14.21 -4.71
CA TRP A 179 6.43 15.56 -5.11
C TRP A 179 6.71 16.51 -3.94
N ARG A 180 5.91 16.44 -2.86
CA ARG A 180 6.15 17.27 -1.66
C ARG A 180 7.49 16.93 -0.97
N TRP A 181 7.96 15.71 -1.12
CA TRP A 181 9.11 15.18 -0.38
C TRP A 181 10.32 14.83 -1.27
N THR A 182 10.20 14.99 -2.60
CA THR A 182 11.33 14.97 -3.55
C THR A 182 11.53 16.40 -4.09
N PRO A 183 12.60 17.10 -3.68
CA PRO A 183 12.92 18.45 -4.15
C PRO A 183 13.29 18.50 -5.63
#